data_AF-A0A933CPH2-F1
#
_entry.id   AF-A0A933CPH2-F1
#
_cell.length_a   1.000
_cell.length_b   1.000
_cell.length_c   1.000
_cell.angle_alpha   90.00
_cell.angle_beta   90.00
_cell.angle_gamma   90.00
#
_symmetry.space_group_name_H-M   'P 1'
#
loop_
_entity.id
_entity.type
_entity.pdbx_description
1 polymer ?
#
loop_
_entity_poly.entity_id
_entity_poly.type
_entity_poly.pdbx_seq_one_letter_code
_entity_poly.pdbx_strand_id
1 'polypeptide(L)'
;MRMILPSLKERRAVDRCLSSFFHEYKPLNFKRAVSSLCRFYHLKMPHVEWFEYIDWGKTAGKTYENGHIYLIHPENWKKGRKYNSERKWINTVYHELAHYIFWADAENKADKFAARMVRGVNHHR
;
A
#
# COMPACT_ATOMS: atom_id res chain seq x y z
N MET A 1 5.05 -10.28 12.05
CA MET A 1 5.51 -9.01 12.66
C MET A 1 4.31 -8.07 12.69
N ARG A 2 4.00 -7.42 13.82
CA ARG A 2 2.83 -6.52 13.90
C ARG A 2 3.21 -5.16 13.31
N MET A 3 2.51 -4.71 12.28
CA MET A 3 2.69 -3.34 11.79
C MET A 3 2.13 -2.34 12.78
N ILE A 4 2.87 -1.27 13.01
CA ILE A 4 2.33 -0.06 13.61
C ILE A 4 1.44 0.59 12.55
N LEU A 5 0.21 0.94 12.90
CA LEU A 5 -0.75 1.59 12.02
C LEU A 5 -1.01 3.02 12.49
N PRO A 6 -1.36 3.96 11.59
CA PRO A 6 -1.84 5.26 12.00
C PRO A 6 -3.08 5.16 12.89
N SER A 7 -3.37 6.23 13.63
CA SER A 7 -4.56 6.33 14.45
C SER A 7 -5.83 6.11 13.62
N LEU A 8 -6.94 5.72 14.27
CA LEU A 8 -8.21 5.54 13.56
C LEU A 8 -8.68 6.85 12.89
N LYS A 9 -8.40 8.01 13.49
CA LYS A 9 -8.71 9.33 12.94
C LYS A 9 -7.97 9.57 11.61
N GLU A 10 -6.67 9.30 11.59
CA GLU A 10 -5.84 9.45 10.38
C GLU A 10 -6.27 8.46 9.30
N ARG A 11 -6.51 7.20 9.66
CA ARG A 11 -7.00 6.19 8.71
C ARG A 11 -8.33 6.58 8.07
N ARG A 12 -9.27 7.12 8.84
CA ARG A 12 -10.54 7.66 8.30
C ARG A 12 -10.31 8.84 7.35
N ALA A 13 -9.30 9.68 7.59
CA ALA A 13 -8.99 10.79 6.70
C ALA A 13 -8.38 10.32 5.37
N VAL A 14 -7.47 9.35 5.44
CA VAL A 14 -6.90 8.67 4.26
C VAL A 14 -8.01 8.00 3.45
N ASP A 15 -8.89 7.25 4.11
CA ASP A 15 -10.00 6.54 3.48
C ASP A 15 -10.93 7.50 2.72
N ARG A 16 -11.34 8.61 3.36
CA ARG A 16 -12.12 9.66 2.69
C ARG A 16 -11.42 10.24 1.46
N CYS A 17 -10.12 10.45 1.52
CA CYS A 17 -9.37 10.95 0.36
C CYS A 17 -9.38 9.91 -0.78
N LEU A 18 -9.23 8.63 -0.48
CA LEU A 18 -9.30 7.57 -1.48
C LEU A 18 -10.72 7.43 -2.06
N SER A 19 -11.76 7.51 -1.23
CA SER A 19 -13.16 7.56 -1.67
C SER A 19 -13.43 8.75 -2.59
N SER A 20 -13.01 9.96 -2.19
CA SER A 20 -13.16 11.15 -3.03
C SER A 20 -12.41 11.02 -4.36
N PHE A 21 -11.21 10.44 -4.37
CA PHE A 21 -10.52 10.14 -5.63
C PHE A 21 -11.27 9.11 -6.46
N PHE A 22 -11.81 8.07 -5.83
CA PHE A 22 -12.58 7.04 -6.52
C PHE A 22 -13.80 7.62 -7.23
N HIS A 23 -14.48 8.60 -6.65
CA HIS A 23 -15.65 9.23 -7.25
C HIS A 23 -15.33 10.37 -8.22
N GLU A 24 -14.40 11.26 -7.85
CA GLU A 24 -14.17 12.53 -8.56
C GLU A 24 -12.94 12.50 -9.48
N TYR A 25 -12.14 11.43 -9.42
CA TYR A 25 -10.89 11.24 -10.18
C TYR A 25 -9.85 12.35 -10.00
N LYS A 26 -9.96 13.17 -8.94
CA LYS A 26 -9.01 14.25 -8.62
C LYS A 26 -7.69 13.69 -8.08
N PRO A 27 -6.57 13.72 -8.85
CA PRO A 27 -5.33 13.05 -8.44
C PRO A 27 -4.75 13.58 -7.12
N LEU A 28 -5.06 14.83 -6.78
CA LEU A 28 -4.65 15.45 -5.52
C LEU A 28 -5.16 14.69 -4.29
N ASN A 29 -6.38 14.14 -4.33
CA ASN A 29 -6.94 13.38 -3.22
C ASN A 29 -6.17 12.07 -3.00
N PHE A 30 -5.84 11.36 -4.09
CA PHE A 30 -4.98 10.19 -4.02
C PHE A 30 -3.59 10.54 -3.47
N LYS A 31 -2.95 11.59 -4.01
CA LYS A 31 -1.64 12.05 -3.55
C LYS A 31 -1.63 12.39 -2.07
N ARG A 32 -2.68 13.04 -1.56
CA ARG A 32 -2.84 13.35 -0.12
C ARG A 32 -2.94 12.09 0.73
N ALA A 33 -3.74 11.11 0.30
CA ALA A 33 -3.89 9.83 0.99
C ALA A 33 -2.54 9.10 1.11
N VAL A 34 -1.84 8.92 -0.01
CA VAL A 34 -0.55 8.22 -0.07
C VAL A 34 0.51 8.98 0.71
N SER A 35 0.59 10.31 0.55
CA SER A 35 1.56 11.15 1.28
C SER A 35 1.38 11.09 2.78
N SER A 36 0.15 11.04 3.28
CA SER A 36 -0.13 10.90 4.71
C SER A 36 0.41 9.57 5.26
N LEU A 37 0.24 8.47 4.52
CA LEU A 37 0.77 7.16 4.91
C LEU A 37 2.29 7.11 4.82
N CYS A 38 2.88 7.59 3.72
CA CYS A 38 4.33 7.66 3.56
C CYS A 38 4.99 8.48 4.68
N ARG A 39 4.40 9.62 5.06
CA ARG A 39 4.89 10.44 6.18
C ARG A 39 4.87 9.68 7.50
N PHE A 40 3.80 8.95 7.79
CA PHE A 40 3.69 8.14 9.00
C PHE A 40 4.78 7.06 9.10
N TYR A 41 5.13 6.44 7.97
CA TYR A 41 6.16 5.41 7.90
C TYR A 41 7.57 5.96 7.60
N HIS A 42 7.75 7.28 7.52
CA HIS A 42 9.02 7.92 7.13
C HIS A 42 9.56 7.46 5.76
N LEU A 43 8.67 7.20 4.81
CA LEU A 43 9.00 6.74 3.46
C LEU A 43 8.89 7.87 2.43
N LYS A 44 9.64 7.74 1.34
CA LYS A 44 9.43 8.54 0.13
C LYS A 44 8.08 8.18 -0.51
N MET A 45 7.55 9.09 -1.33
CA MET A 45 6.38 8.80 -2.16
C MET A 45 6.72 7.70 -3.18
N PRO A 46 5.89 6.65 -3.32
CA PRO A 46 6.05 5.67 -4.39
C PRO A 46 5.71 6.26 -5.75
N HIS A 47 6.24 5.66 -6.81
CA HIS A 47 5.85 6.00 -8.19
C HIS A 47 4.60 5.18 -8.56
N VAL A 48 3.45 5.85 -8.69
CA VAL A 48 2.19 5.17 -9.03
C VAL A 48 1.88 5.34 -10.51
N GLU A 49 1.67 4.23 -11.19
CA GLU A 49 1.31 4.16 -12.60
C GLU A 49 -0.10 3.58 -12.76
N TRP A 50 -0.90 4.22 -13.62
CA TRP A 50 -2.31 3.90 -13.81
C TRP A 50 -2.51 3.05 -15.05
N PHE A 51 -3.19 1.92 -14.89
CA PHE A 51 -3.50 1.01 -15.97
C PHE A 51 -5.01 0.97 -16.26
N GLU A 52 -5.35 0.70 -17.51
CA GLU A 52 -6.73 0.48 -17.93
C GLU A 52 -7.21 -0.93 -17.53
N TYR A 53 -6.32 -1.89 -17.66
CA TYR A 53 -6.54 -3.28 -17.31
C TYR A 53 -5.21 -3.92 -16.92
N ILE A 54 -5.27 -4.86 -15.97
CA ILE A 54 -4.13 -5.68 -15.57
C ILE A 54 -4.50 -7.14 -15.85
N ASP A 55 -3.85 -7.76 -16.83
CA ASP A 55 -4.07 -9.16 -17.22
C ASP A 55 -3.15 -10.15 -16.49
N TRP A 56 -2.61 -9.75 -15.33
CA TRP A 56 -1.63 -10.55 -14.59
C TRP A 56 -2.26 -11.67 -13.75
N GLY A 57 -3.39 -12.21 -14.22
CA GLY A 57 -4.12 -13.28 -13.57
C GLY A 57 -5.00 -12.79 -12.41
N LYS A 58 -4.59 -13.05 -11.16
CA LYS A 58 -5.43 -12.86 -9.96
C LYS A 58 -5.25 -11.51 -9.25
N THR A 59 -4.30 -10.67 -9.68
CA THR A 59 -3.95 -9.44 -8.96
C THR A 59 -4.58 -8.23 -9.64
N ALA A 60 -5.09 -7.29 -8.83
CA ALA A 60 -5.74 -6.07 -9.30
C ALA A 60 -4.83 -4.83 -9.14
N GLY A 61 -3.58 -5.08 -8.76
CA GLY A 61 -2.47 -4.15 -8.63
C GLY A 61 -1.16 -4.96 -8.58
N LYS A 62 -0.04 -4.25 -8.57
CA LYS A 62 1.28 -4.83 -8.32
C LYS A 62 2.25 -3.76 -7.86
N THR A 63 2.90 -4.01 -6.74
CA THR A 63 4.09 -3.24 -6.33
C THR A 63 5.35 -3.94 -6.81
N TYR A 64 6.40 -3.17 -7.06
CA TYR A 64 7.77 -3.62 -7.33
C TYR A 64 8.74 -3.15 -6.25
N GLU A 65 9.85 -3.88 -6.09
CA GLU A 65 10.88 -3.59 -5.08
C GLU A 65 11.51 -2.21 -5.24
N ASN A 66 11.54 -1.68 -6.47
CA ASN A 66 12.03 -0.33 -6.77
C ASN A 66 11.05 0.80 -6.37
N GLY A 67 9.92 0.48 -5.73
CA GLY A 67 8.92 1.46 -5.30
C GLY A 67 7.92 1.88 -6.37
N HIS A 68 7.90 1.21 -7.53
CA HIS A 68 6.82 1.36 -8.51
C HIS A 68 5.58 0.61 -8.04
N ILE A 69 4.42 1.23 -8.17
CA ILE A 69 3.11 0.63 -7.86
C ILE A 69 2.21 0.79 -9.07
N TYR A 70 1.72 -0.33 -9.58
CA TYR A 70 0.77 -0.36 -10.69
C TYR A 70 -0.63 -0.59 -10.14
N LEU A 71 -1.55 0.28 -10.52
CA LEU A 71 -2.94 0.23 -10.08
C LEU A 71 -3.88 0.46 -11.26
N ILE A 72 -5.04 -0.19 -11.22
CA ILE A 72 -6.13 0.13 -12.14
C ILE A 72 -6.75 1.46 -11.71
N HIS A 73 -6.90 2.39 -12.65
CA HIS A 73 -7.54 3.68 -12.38
C HIS A 73 -9.02 3.46 -11.95
N PRO A 74 -9.56 4.20 -10.95
CA PRO A 74 -10.95 4.07 -10.52
C PRO A 74 -11.98 4.10 -11.65
N GLU A 75 -11.74 4.91 -12.68
CA GLU A 75 -12.62 5.00 -13.84
C GLU A 75 -12.77 3.66 -14.58
N ASN A 76 -11.66 2.95 -14.76
CA ASN A 76 -11.64 1.65 -15.44
C ASN A 76 -12.09 0.54 -14.50
N TRP A 77 -11.75 0.64 -13.22
CA TRP A 77 -12.23 -0.29 -12.20
C TRP A 77 -13.76 -0.40 -12.17
N LYS A 78 -14.47 0.73 -12.21
CA LYS A 78 -15.94 0.75 -12.20
C LYS A 78 -16.56 0.01 -13.40
N LYS A 79 -15.83 -0.07 -14.52
CA LYS A 79 -16.25 -0.78 -15.74
C LYS A 79 -15.97 -2.30 -15.67
N GLY A 80 -15.24 -2.77 -14.67
CA GLY A 80 -14.88 -4.18 -14.51
C GLY A 80 -16.07 -5.08 -14.15
N ARG A 81 -16.05 -6.34 -14.62
CA ARG A 81 -17.10 -7.33 -14.29
C ARG A 81 -16.91 -7.99 -12.92
N LYS A 82 -15.67 -8.28 -12.53
CA LYS A 82 -15.31 -9.01 -11.30
C LYS A 82 -14.98 -8.11 -10.11
N TYR A 83 -14.39 -6.95 -10.41
CA TYR A 83 -13.88 -5.99 -9.44
C TYR A 83 -14.36 -4.58 -9.84
N ASN A 84 -15.45 -4.12 -9.22
CA ASN A 84 -16.07 -2.84 -9.55
C ASN A 84 -16.49 -2.01 -8.33
N SER A 85 -16.32 -2.53 -7.11
CA SER A 85 -16.70 -1.81 -5.91
C SER A 85 -15.57 -0.93 -5.39
N GLU A 86 -15.93 0.23 -4.87
CA GLU A 86 -15.03 1.17 -4.19
C GLU A 86 -14.24 0.49 -3.07
N ARG A 87 -14.93 -0.24 -2.19
CA ARG A 87 -14.29 -0.96 -1.08
C ARG A 87 -13.18 -1.90 -1.55
N LYS A 88 -13.40 -2.64 -2.64
CA LYS A 88 -12.38 -3.54 -3.19
C LYS A 88 -11.23 -2.76 -3.82
N TRP A 89 -11.50 -1.62 -4.48
CA TRP A 89 -10.48 -0.76 -5.05
C TRP A 89 -9.58 -0.17 -3.96
N ILE A 90 -10.18 0.45 -2.94
CA ILE A 90 -9.47 1.01 -1.79
C ILE A 90 -8.64 -0.05 -1.07
N ASN A 91 -9.22 -1.25 -0.87
CA ASN A 91 -8.47 -2.37 -0.30
C ASN A 91 -7.27 -2.78 -1.16
N THR A 92 -7.38 -2.72 -2.49
CA THR A 92 -6.28 -2.99 -3.41
C THR A 92 -5.19 -1.93 -3.26
N VAL A 93 -5.54 -0.65 -3.18
CA VAL A 93 -4.58 0.42 -2.90
C VAL A 93 -3.83 0.19 -1.59
N TYR A 94 -4.54 -0.14 -0.51
CA TYR A 94 -3.89 -0.45 0.77
C TYR A 94 -2.99 -1.69 0.68
N HIS A 95 -3.40 -2.72 -0.06
CA HIS A 95 -2.61 -3.93 -0.26
C HIS A 95 -1.27 -3.62 -0.96
N GLU A 96 -1.32 -2.91 -2.08
CA GLU A 96 -0.11 -2.55 -2.83
C GLU A 96 0.79 -1.57 -2.04
N LEU A 97 0.20 -0.60 -1.32
CA LEU A 97 0.95 0.28 -0.43
C LEU A 97 1.59 -0.48 0.74
N ALA A 98 0.93 -1.52 1.27
CA ALA A 98 1.52 -2.36 2.30
C ALA A 98 2.74 -3.12 1.75
N HIS A 99 2.68 -3.63 0.51
CA HIS A 99 3.86 -4.19 -0.16
C HIS A 99 5.01 -3.19 -0.24
N TYR A 100 4.72 -1.94 -0.66
CA TYR A 100 5.72 -0.88 -0.73
C TYR A 100 6.35 -0.59 0.64
N ILE A 101 5.53 -0.37 1.66
CA ILE A 101 5.99 -0.14 3.04
C ILE A 101 6.84 -1.31 3.52
N PHE A 102 6.44 -2.52 3.16
CA PHE A 102 7.15 -3.71 3.59
C PHE A 102 8.51 -3.90 2.92
N TRP A 103 8.67 -3.53 1.65
CA TRP A 103 9.97 -3.58 0.99
C TRP A 103 10.86 -2.42 1.37
N ALA A 104 10.30 -1.22 1.56
CA ALA A 104 11.09 -0.05 1.93
C ALA A 104 11.69 -0.15 3.35
N ASP A 105 11.17 -1.05 4.21
CA ASP A 105 11.65 -1.33 5.56
C ASP A 105 12.38 -2.70 5.65
N ALA A 106 13.02 -3.16 4.58
CA ALA A 106 13.65 -4.48 4.53
C ALA A 106 14.77 -4.66 5.58
N GLU A 107 15.64 -3.67 5.75
CA GLU A 107 16.78 -3.72 6.70
C GLU A 107 16.33 -3.89 8.16
N ASN A 108 15.45 -3.02 8.66
CA ASN A 108 14.93 -3.12 10.03
C ASN A 108 14.21 -4.44 10.31
N LYS A 109 13.63 -5.06 9.27
CA LYS A 109 13.00 -6.39 9.39
C LYS A 109 14.03 -7.49 9.38
N ALA A 110 15.06 -7.41 8.54
CA ALA A 110 16.18 -8.34 8.53
C ALA A 110 16.86 -8.35 9.90
N ASP A 111 17.12 -7.18 10.48
CA ASP A 111 17.69 -7.05 11.83
C ASP A 111 16.80 -7.68 12.91
N LYS A 112 15.50 -7.37 12.90
CA LYS A 112 14.55 -7.94 13.87
C LYS A 112 14.36 -9.44 13.67
N PHE A 113 14.46 -9.94 12.44
CA PHE A 113 14.46 -11.36 12.14
C PHE A 113 15.73 -12.02 12.68
N ALA A 114 16.92 -11.52 12.34
CA ALA A 114 18.19 -12.01 12.81
C ALA A 114 18.27 -12.04 14.35
N ALA A 115 17.91 -10.92 15.00
CA ALA A 115 17.88 -10.83 16.46
C ALA A 115 16.95 -11.88 17.11
N ARG A 116 15.80 -12.18 16.49
CA ARG A 116 14.87 -13.20 16.99
C ARG A 116 15.34 -14.63 16.73
N MET A 117 16.00 -14.88 15.61
CA MET A 117 16.60 -16.18 15.29
C MET A 117 17.72 -16.54 16.27
N VAL A 118 18.48 -15.54 16.73
CA VAL A 118 19.57 -15.72 17.69
C VAL A 118 19.09 -15.79 19.14
N ARG A 119 18.01 -15.05 19.48
CA ARG A 119 17.49 -14.97 20.84
C ARG A 119 16.98 -16.34 21.33
N GLY A 120 17.60 -16.86 22.39
CA GLY A 120 17.23 -18.13 23.02
C GLY A 120 17.84 -19.38 22.36
N VAL A 121 18.64 -19.22 21.30
CA VAL A 121 19.35 -20.32 20.64
C VAL A 121 20.85 -20.32 21.02
N ASN A 122 21.40 -19.17 21.41
CA ASN A 122 22.79 -19.08 21.85
C ASN A 122 22.95 -19.45 23.34
N HIS A 123 23.54 -20.62 23.58
CA HIS A 123 24.24 -21.01 24.82
C HIS A 123 25.67 -20.42 24.90
N HIS A 124 25.89 -19.21 24.37
CA HIS A 124 27.19 -18.56 24.51
C HIS A 124 27.19 -17.69 25.77
N ARG A 125 27.81 -18.24 26.82
CA ARG A 125 28.41 -17.48 27.92
C ARG A 125 29.53 -16.59 27.38
#